data_AF-A0A0A0M310-F1
#
_entry.id   AF-A0A0A0M310-F1
#
_cell.length_a   1.000
_cell.length_b   1.000
_cell.length_c   1.000
_cell.angle_alpha   90.00
_cell.angle_beta   90.00
_cell.angle_gamma   90.00
#
_symmetry.space_group_name_H-M   'P 1'
#
loop_
_entity.id
_entity.type
_entity.pdbx_description
1 polymer ?
#
loop_
_entity_poly.entity_id
_entity_poly.type
_entity_poly.pdbx_seq_one_letter_code
_entity_poly.pdbx_strand_id
1 'polypeptide(L)'
;PVTVAALQLGWGLGAYRFTRYRTPRREPAQLCIEGDASAARLALAACVRVRDLVNTPTEDMGPGQLEDVARGLGDRFGATVEVTAGDALLEQGFPAIHAVGRASHRAPRLIRLQWGDASHPRVAIVGKGVCFDTGGLDLKPAAGMRNMKKDMGGAAHAIALAEWIMAAGLPLRIDMLVPAVENAVGPDAFRPGEVIATRAGISVEIDNTDAEGRLV
;
A
#
# COMPACT_ATOMS: atom_id res chain seq x y z
N PRO A 1 -15.65 26.06 12.86
CA PRO A 1 -17.03 25.53 12.99
C PRO A 1 -17.10 24.10 12.42
N VAL A 2 -17.76 23.16 13.12
CA VAL A 2 -17.94 21.79 12.62
C VAL A 2 -19.01 21.80 11.53
N THR A 3 -18.70 21.25 10.35
CA THR A 3 -19.64 21.16 9.21
C THR A 3 -20.45 19.87 9.27
N VAL A 4 -21.61 19.84 8.60
CA VAL A 4 -22.43 18.62 8.48
C VAL A 4 -21.63 17.47 7.86
N ALA A 5 -20.85 17.75 6.81
CA ALA A 5 -19.98 16.75 6.18
C ALA A 5 -18.93 16.17 7.16
N ALA A 6 -18.37 17.00 8.05
CA ALA A 6 -17.43 16.53 9.07
C ALA A 6 -18.11 15.63 10.12
N LEU A 7 -19.35 15.93 10.51
CA LEU A 7 -20.15 15.09 11.41
C LEU A 7 -20.49 13.74 10.77
N GLN A 8 -20.92 13.74 9.51
CA GLN A 8 -21.23 12.53 8.75
C GLN A 8 -19.99 11.63 8.61
N LEU A 9 -18.85 12.21 8.23
CA LEU A 9 -17.59 11.47 8.15
C LEU A 9 -17.16 10.95 9.53
N GLY A 10 -17.23 11.77 10.57
CA GLY A 10 -16.89 11.40 11.95
C GLY A 10 -17.71 10.21 12.46
N TRP A 11 -19.02 10.20 12.21
CA TRP A 11 -19.89 9.07 12.53
C TRP A 11 -19.42 7.79 11.83
N GLY A 12 -19.22 7.85 10.52
CA GLY A 12 -18.77 6.69 9.74
C GLY A 12 -17.42 6.15 10.21
N LEU A 13 -16.47 7.04 10.51
CA LEU A 13 -15.15 6.66 11.01
C LEU A 13 -15.22 6.01 12.40
N GLY A 14 -16.11 6.48 13.27
CA GLY A 14 -16.36 5.89 14.59
C GLY A 14 -17.13 4.57 14.53
N ALA A 15 -17.90 4.34 13.47
CA ALA A 15 -18.65 3.12 13.25
C ALA A 15 -17.81 1.96 12.67
N TYR A 16 -16.59 2.24 12.17
CA TYR A 16 -15.72 1.24 11.57
C TYR A 16 -15.45 0.05 12.50
N ARG A 17 -15.57 -1.15 11.95
CA ARG A 17 -15.19 -2.41 12.61
C ARG A 17 -14.48 -3.30 11.59
N PHE A 18 -13.33 -3.84 11.97
CA PHE A 18 -12.64 -4.84 11.16
C PHE A 18 -13.19 -6.24 11.47
N THR A 19 -14.10 -6.73 10.64
CA THR A 19 -14.86 -7.98 10.87
C THR A 19 -14.37 -9.19 10.08
N ARG A 20 -13.30 -9.05 9.28
CA ARG A 20 -12.77 -10.12 8.42
C ARG A 20 -12.49 -11.44 9.17
N TYR A 21 -12.03 -11.37 10.42
CA TYR A 21 -11.62 -12.54 11.22
C TYR A 21 -12.53 -12.81 12.42
N ARG A 22 -13.57 -12.00 12.64
CA ARG A 22 -14.47 -12.13 13.80
C ARG A 22 -15.87 -11.68 13.45
N THR A 23 -16.84 -12.54 13.72
CA THR A 23 -18.26 -12.21 13.61
C THR A 23 -18.62 -11.09 14.59
N PRO A 24 -19.22 -9.99 14.13
CA PRO A 24 -19.68 -8.93 15.02
C PRO A 24 -20.85 -9.42 15.89
N ARG A 25 -20.88 -8.99 17.16
CA ARG A 25 -21.94 -9.39 18.12
C ARG A 25 -23.27 -8.67 17.92
N ARG A 26 -23.27 -7.57 17.16
CA ARG A 26 -24.43 -6.74 16.87
C ARG A 26 -24.21 -5.95 15.59
N GLU A 27 -25.32 -5.67 14.90
CA GLU A 27 -25.35 -4.74 13.77
C GLU A 27 -24.85 -3.35 14.18
N PRO A 28 -24.21 -2.60 13.25
CA PRO A 28 -23.79 -1.24 13.50
C PRO A 28 -25.00 -0.29 13.56
N ALA A 29 -24.92 0.73 14.41
CA ALA A 29 -25.90 1.80 14.39
C ALA A 29 -25.79 2.59 13.08
N GLN A 30 -26.93 2.94 12.49
CA GLN A 30 -26.99 3.70 11.26
C GLN A 30 -27.33 5.17 11.55
N LEU A 31 -26.65 6.10 10.87
CA LEU A 31 -26.98 7.51 10.89
C LEU A 31 -27.97 7.80 9.77
N CYS A 32 -29.14 8.34 10.12
CA CYS A 32 -30.07 8.88 9.12
C CYS A 32 -29.47 10.18 8.55
N ILE A 33 -29.40 10.29 7.23
CA ILE A 33 -28.83 11.44 6.54
C ILE A 33 -29.91 12.06 5.66
N GLU A 34 -30.15 13.35 5.87
CA GLU A 34 -30.92 14.20 4.94
C GLU A 34 -29.95 14.93 4.00
N GLY A 35 -30.26 14.96 2.70
CA GLY A 35 -29.44 15.62 1.68
C GLY A 35 -28.27 14.79 1.14
N ASP A 36 -27.34 15.46 0.44
CA ASP A 36 -26.19 14.80 -0.18
C ASP A 36 -25.05 14.55 0.84
N ALA A 37 -24.52 13.33 0.80
CA ALA A 37 -23.36 12.89 1.57
C ALA A 37 -22.31 12.20 0.69
N SER A 38 -22.34 12.42 -0.63
CA SER A 38 -21.41 11.85 -1.61
C SER A 38 -19.95 12.06 -1.21
N ALA A 39 -19.57 13.30 -0.89
CA ALA A 39 -18.21 13.64 -0.48
C ALA A 39 -17.79 12.92 0.82
N ALA A 40 -18.67 12.91 1.83
CA ALA A 40 -18.40 12.22 3.10
C ALA A 40 -18.30 10.69 2.91
N ARG A 41 -19.13 10.10 2.05
CA ARG A 41 -19.08 8.66 1.71
C ARG A 41 -17.80 8.29 0.97
N LEU A 42 -17.38 9.08 -0.01
CA LEU A 42 -16.12 8.86 -0.73
C LEU A 42 -14.92 8.94 0.22
N ALA A 43 -14.87 9.97 1.08
CA ALA A 43 -13.82 10.10 2.08
C ALA A 43 -13.83 8.92 3.08
N LEU A 44 -15.01 8.52 3.54
CA LEU A 44 -15.16 7.38 4.44
C LEU A 44 -14.67 6.08 3.79
N ALA A 45 -15.04 5.82 2.54
CA ALA A 45 -14.61 4.64 1.79
C ALA A 45 -13.07 4.58 1.67
N ALA A 46 -12.43 5.72 1.37
CA ALA A 46 -10.97 5.80 1.33
C ALA A 46 -10.33 5.51 2.70
N CYS A 47 -10.86 6.08 3.78
CA CYS A 47 -10.35 5.79 5.13
C CYS A 47 -10.55 4.33 5.54
N VAL A 48 -11.70 3.74 5.22
CA VAL A 48 -12.01 2.33 5.48
C VAL A 48 -11.07 1.42 4.70
N ARG A 49 -10.82 1.73 3.42
CA ARG A 49 -9.82 1.03 2.60
C ARG A 49 -8.46 0.98 3.26
N VAL A 50 -7.93 2.13 3.70
CA VAL A 50 -6.63 2.19 4.38
C VAL A 50 -6.63 1.30 5.61
N ARG A 51 -7.66 1.42 6.45
CA ARG A 51 -7.79 0.63 7.69
C ARG A 51 -7.87 -0.86 7.40
N ASP A 52 -8.65 -1.28 6.41
CA ASP A 52 -8.78 -2.70 6.08
C ASP A 52 -7.47 -3.30 5.59
N LEU A 53 -6.76 -2.61 4.70
CA LEU A 53 -5.46 -3.08 4.21
C LEU A 53 -4.44 -3.18 5.35
N VAL A 54 -4.32 -2.14 6.18
CA VAL A 54 -3.38 -2.11 7.33
C VAL A 54 -3.75 -3.11 8.45
N ASN A 55 -5.05 -3.32 8.68
CA ASN A 55 -5.51 -4.25 9.72
C ASN A 55 -5.38 -5.71 9.30
N THR A 56 -5.39 -6.00 8.01
CA THR A 56 -5.24 -7.36 7.47
C THR A 56 -3.84 -7.89 7.83
N PRO A 57 -3.74 -9.05 8.51
CA PRO A 57 -2.46 -9.72 8.75
C PRO A 57 -1.70 -9.97 7.46
N THR A 58 -0.37 -9.93 7.51
CA THR A 58 0.48 -10.08 6.32
C THR A 58 0.23 -11.39 5.58
N GLU A 59 -0.09 -12.50 6.26
CA GLU A 59 -0.46 -13.76 5.59
C GLU A 59 -1.55 -13.56 4.53
N ASP A 60 -2.50 -12.67 4.82
CA ASP A 60 -3.64 -12.31 3.96
C ASP A 60 -3.43 -10.98 3.20
N MET A 61 -2.28 -10.34 3.33
CA MET A 61 -1.94 -9.05 2.73
C MET A 61 -0.44 -8.94 2.44
N GLY A 62 0.08 -9.88 1.66
CA GLY A 62 1.45 -9.83 1.13
C GLY A 62 1.54 -9.07 -0.19
N PRO A 63 2.72 -9.10 -0.86
CA PRO A 63 2.93 -8.41 -2.13
C PRO A 63 1.91 -8.78 -3.22
N GLY A 64 1.53 -10.06 -3.31
CA GLY A 64 0.53 -10.54 -4.26
C GLY A 64 -0.87 -10.02 -3.98
N GLN A 65 -1.27 -9.95 -2.71
CA GLN A 65 -2.58 -9.43 -2.34
C GLN A 65 -2.69 -7.92 -2.58
N LEU A 66 -1.60 -7.15 -2.40
CA LEU A 66 -1.60 -5.74 -2.80
C LEU A 66 -1.77 -5.57 -4.32
N GLU A 67 -1.17 -6.46 -5.11
CA GLU A 67 -1.39 -6.51 -6.56
C GLU A 67 -2.86 -6.82 -6.88
N ASP A 68 -3.46 -7.82 -6.25
CA ASP A 68 -4.86 -8.19 -6.47
C ASP A 68 -5.80 -7.01 -6.19
N VAL A 69 -5.52 -6.23 -5.14
CA VAL A 69 -6.27 -5.01 -4.82
C VAL A 69 -6.12 -3.99 -5.95
N ALA A 70 -4.92 -3.74 -6.45
CA ALA A 70 -4.69 -2.80 -7.54
C ALA A 70 -5.36 -3.25 -8.85
N ARG A 71 -5.30 -4.54 -9.19
CA ARG A 71 -5.99 -5.12 -10.35
C ARG A 71 -7.50 -4.96 -10.25
N GLY A 72 -8.08 -5.20 -9.08
CA GLY A 72 -9.51 -4.95 -8.83
C GLY A 72 -9.90 -3.49 -9.01
N LEU A 73 -9.00 -2.53 -8.74
CA LEU A 73 -9.22 -1.13 -9.10
C LEU A 73 -9.16 -0.92 -10.62
N GLY A 74 -8.19 -1.55 -11.29
CA GLY A 74 -8.06 -1.59 -12.75
C GLY A 74 -9.37 -2.00 -13.43
N ASP A 75 -9.90 -3.16 -13.05
CA ASP A 75 -11.13 -3.72 -13.61
C ASP A 75 -12.33 -2.81 -13.36
N ARG A 76 -12.43 -2.23 -12.15
CA ARG A 76 -13.58 -1.42 -11.75
C ARG A 76 -13.61 -0.03 -12.40
N PHE A 77 -12.45 0.59 -12.61
CA PHE A 77 -12.35 1.98 -13.09
C PHE A 77 -11.77 2.11 -14.51
N GLY A 78 -11.45 1.00 -15.16
CA GLY A 78 -10.79 1.00 -16.46
C GLY A 78 -9.35 1.54 -16.40
N ALA A 79 -8.66 1.32 -15.28
CA ALA A 79 -7.26 1.70 -15.13
C ALA A 79 -6.34 0.58 -15.65
N THR A 80 -5.23 0.95 -16.27
CA THR A 80 -4.20 -0.02 -16.71
C THR A 80 -3.33 -0.39 -15.52
N VAL A 81 -3.13 -1.70 -15.28
CA VAL A 81 -2.26 -2.20 -14.20
C VAL A 81 -1.13 -3.06 -14.79
N GLU A 82 0.09 -2.59 -14.58
CA GLU A 82 1.33 -3.27 -14.96
C GLU A 82 2.05 -3.73 -13.69
N VAL A 83 2.65 -4.93 -13.72
CA VAL A 83 3.40 -5.47 -12.58
C VAL A 83 4.70 -6.09 -13.05
N THR A 84 5.80 -5.71 -12.40
CA THR A 84 7.12 -6.32 -12.58
C THR A 84 7.47 -7.06 -11.29
N ALA A 85 7.63 -8.39 -11.34
CA ALA A 85 7.75 -9.22 -10.14
C ALA A 85 8.95 -10.18 -10.20
N GLY A 86 9.49 -10.52 -9.01
CA GLY A 86 10.60 -11.44 -8.87
C GLY A 86 11.82 -10.98 -9.67
N ASP A 87 12.47 -11.90 -10.37
CA ASP A 87 13.71 -11.61 -11.12
C ASP A 87 13.51 -10.66 -12.30
N ALA A 88 12.28 -10.49 -12.80
CA ALA A 88 11.97 -9.47 -13.81
C ALA A 88 12.24 -8.04 -13.30
N LEU A 89 12.29 -7.83 -11.97
CA LEU A 89 12.73 -6.56 -11.39
C LEU A 89 14.18 -6.25 -11.77
N LEU A 90 15.06 -7.25 -11.83
CA LEU A 90 16.45 -7.05 -12.23
C LEU A 90 16.54 -6.68 -13.72
N GLU A 91 15.82 -7.42 -14.57
CA GLU A 91 15.78 -7.20 -16.02
C GLU A 91 15.25 -5.80 -16.37
N GLN A 92 14.25 -5.32 -15.63
CA GLN A 92 13.67 -4.00 -15.85
C GLN A 92 14.37 -2.87 -15.07
N GLY A 93 15.46 -3.15 -14.36
CA GLY A 93 16.26 -2.12 -13.68
C GLY A 93 15.65 -1.59 -12.38
N PHE A 94 15.14 -2.49 -11.54
CA PHE A 94 14.68 -2.24 -10.16
C PHE A 94 15.44 -3.11 -9.12
N PRO A 95 16.79 -3.08 -9.12
CA PRO A 95 17.60 -3.95 -8.26
C PRO A 95 17.39 -3.73 -6.75
N ALA A 96 17.09 -2.51 -6.31
CA ALA A 96 16.89 -2.22 -4.89
C ALA A 96 15.58 -2.85 -4.33
N ILE A 97 14.50 -2.83 -5.11
CA ILE A 97 13.23 -3.51 -4.76
C ILE A 97 13.47 -5.02 -4.65
N HIS A 98 14.18 -5.60 -5.61
CA HIS A 98 14.53 -7.02 -5.60
C HIS A 98 15.35 -7.38 -4.37
N ALA A 99 16.42 -6.63 -4.10
CA ALA A 99 17.34 -6.91 -3.00
C ALA A 99 16.66 -6.92 -1.63
N VAL A 100 15.72 -5.99 -1.37
CA VAL A 100 14.97 -5.94 -0.12
C VAL A 100 14.04 -7.15 0.04
N GLY A 101 13.35 -7.55 -1.03
CA GLY A 101 12.31 -8.58 -0.94
C GLY A 101 12.73 -10.01 -1.26
N ARG A 102 13.92 -10.23 -1.83
CA ARG A 102 14.36 -11.54 -2.36
C ARG A 102 14.44 -12.66 -1.31
N ALA A 103 14.54 -12.32 -0.03
CA ALA A 103 14.61 -13.30 1.05
C ALA A 103 13.24 -13.88 1.45
N SER A 104 12.14 -13.20 1.11
CA SER A 104 10.80 -13.73 1.38
C SER A 104 10.44 -14.81 0.37
N HIS A 105 9.68 -15.81 0.83
CA HIS A 105 9.04 -16.78 -0.04
C HIS A 105 7.98 -16.15 -0.98
N ARG A 106 7.53 -14.92 -0.70
CA ARG A 106 6.60 -14.17 -1.54
C ARG A 106 7.37 -13.17 -2.39
N ALA A 107 7.35 -13.39 -3.71
CA ALA A 107 8.14 -12.60 -4.65
C ALA A 107 7.84 -11.08 -4.55
N PRO A 108 8.89 -10.23 -4.44
CA PRO A 108 8.74 -8.78 -4.47
C PRO A 108 8.25 -8.33 -5.84
N ARG A 109 7.62 -7.16 -5.90
CA ARG A 109 7.10 -6.60 -7.14
C ARG A 109 6.97 -5.08 -7.11
N LEU A 110 7.01 -4.47 -8.29
CA LEU A 110 6.57 -3.10 -8.50
C LEU A 110 5.20 -3.13 -9.16
N ILE A 111 4.19 -2.58 -8.49
CA ILE A 111 2.84 -2.43 -9.00
C ILE A 111 2.70 -1.02 -9.55
N ARG A 112 2.24 -0.90 -10.80
CA ARG A 112 1.94 0.37 -11.45
C ARG A 112 0.49 0.41 -11.90
N LEU A 113 -0.27 1.40 -11.46
CA LEU A 113 -1.62 1.67 -11.93
C LEU A 113 -1.66 3.03 -12.64
N GLN A 114 -2.28 3.07 -13.81
CA GLN A 114 -2.41 4.27 -14.63
C GLN A 114 -3.87 4.54 -14.96
N TRP A 115 -4.31 5.77 -14.78
CA TRP A 115 -5.68 6.18 -15.09
C TRP A 115 -5.76 7.66 -15.45
N GLY A 116 -6.76 8.01 -16.27
CA GLY A 116 -7.09 9.39 -16.62
C GLY A 116 -6.61 9.83 -18.00
N ASP A 117 -7.13 10.96 -18.44
CA ASP A 117 -6.88 11.53 -19.77
C ASP A 117 -5.45 12.09 -19.90
N ALA A 118 -4.81 11.90 -21.05
CA ALA A 118 -3.44 12.35 -21.30
C ALA A 118 -3.27 13.89 -21.25
N SER A 119 -4.34 14.66 -21.46
CA SER A 119 -4.37 16.13 -21.41
C SER A 119 -4.49 16.69 -19.99
N HIS A 120 -4.91 15.88 -19.02
CA HIS A 120 -5.03 16.30 -17.62
C HIS A 120 -3.65 16.40 -16.93
N PRO A 121 -3.53 17.21 -15.86
CA PRO A 121 -2.32 17.27 -15.06
C PRO A 121 -1.88 15.89 -14.56
N ARG A 122 -0.60 15.58 -14.76
CA ARG A 122 -0.01 14.31 -14.34
C ARG A 122 0.38 14.35 -12.87
N VAL A 123 -0.06 13.35 -12.10
CA VAL A 123 0.25 13.19 -10.68
C VAL A 123 0.81 11.79 -10.43
N ALA A 124 2.01 11.73 -9.85
CA ALA A 124 2.59 10.47 -9.39
C ALA A 124 2.28 10.25 -7.91
N ILE A 125 1.76 9.07 -7.57
CA ILE A 125 1.42 8.69 -6.20
C ILE A 125 2.28 7.47 -5.84
N VAL A 126 3.23 7.63 -4.93
CA VAL A 126 4.16 6.55 -4.55
C VAL A 126 3.87 6.13 -3.11
N GLY A 127 3.71 4.82 -2.87
CA GLY A 127 3.43 4.29 -1.54
C GLY A 127 4.32 3.11 -1.17
N LYS A 128 5.08 3.23 -0.07
CA LYS A 128 5.89 2.13 0.51
C LYS A 128 5.00 0.91 0.78
N GLY A 129 5.31 -0.23 0.16
CA GLY A 129 4.54 -1.49 0.25
C GLY A 129 5.27 -2.61 0.98
N VAL A 130 5.97 -2.32 2.08
CA VAL A 130 6.60 -3.36 2.91
C VAL A 130 5.52 -4.10 3.72
N CYS A 131 5.04 -5.23 3.21
CA CYS A 131 3.87 -5.94 3.74
C CYS A 131 4.12 -6.52 5.15
N PHE A 132 5.38 -6.86 5.43
CA PHE A 132 5.88 -7.12 6.76
C PHE A 132 7.36 -6.83 6.81
N ASP A 133 7.80 -6.40 7.98
CA ASP A 133 9.15 -5.94 8.22
C ASP A 133 9.71 -6.61 9.48
N THR A 134 10.60 -7.57 9.29
CA THR A 134 11.38 -8.14 10.40
C THR A 134 12.55 -7.24 10.78
N GLY A 135 12.88 -6.25 9.95
CA GLY A 135 14.14 -5.51 9.93
C GLY A 135 15.26 -6.18 9.14
N GLY A 136 15.00 -7.33 8.50
CA GLY A 136 16.05 -8.11 7.84
C GLY A 136 17.03 -8.71 8.86
N LEU A 137 18.32 -8.71 8.54
CA LEU A 137 19.36 -9.23 9.45
C LEU A 137 19.62 -8.30 10.65
N ASP A 138 19.36 -7.01 10.52
CA ASP A 138 19.20 -6.07 11.65
C ASP A 138 17.84 -6.27 12.32
N LEU A 139 17.65 -7.46 12.90
CA LEU A 139 16.38 -7.96 13.36
C LEU A 139 15.74 -7.08 14.44
N LYS A 140 14.47 -6.70 14.24
CA LYS A 140 13.68 -6.00 15.25
C LYS A 140 13.46 -6.86 16.50
N PRO A 141 13.46 -6.25 17.70
CA PRO A 141 12.93 -6.88 18.90
C PRO A 141 11.44 -7.24 18.74
N ALA A 142 10.97 -8.27 19.45
CA ALA A 142 9.59 -8.75 19.38
C ALA A 142 8.52 -7.64 19.54
N ALA A 143 8.74 -6.69 20.45
CA ALA A 143 7.83 -5.57 20.66
C ALA A 143 7.76 -4.63 19.44
N GLY A 144 8.91 -4.38 18.79
CA GLY A 144 8.99 -3.57 17.57
C GLY A 144 8.36 -4.26 16.37
N MET A 145 8.53 -5.58 16.25
CA MET A 145 8.02 -6.37 15.14
C MET A 145 6.50 -6.59 15.19
N ARG A 146 5.88 -6.62 16.39
CA ARG A 146 4.48 -6.98 16.62
C ARG A 146 3.46 -6.30 15.69
N ASN A 147 3.72 -5.03 15.32
CA ASN A 147 2.80 -4.23 14.52
C ASN A 147 3.27 -4.00 13.08
N MET A 148 4.30 -4.70 12.61
CA MET A 148 4.94 -4.42 11.31
C MET A 148 4.12 -4.81 10.08
N LYS A 149 2.97 -5.48 10.24
CA LYS A 149 1.95 -5.54 9.18
C LYS A 149 1.50 -4.16 8.68
N LYS A 150 1.68 -3.11 9.50
CA LYS A 150 1.30 -1.73 9.15
C LYS A 150 2.30 -1.03 8.23
N ASP A 151 3.46 -1.64 7.96
CA ASP A 151 4.57 -0.97 7.28
C ASP A 151 4.33 -0.78 5.76
N MET A 152 3.30 -1.44 5.24
CA MET A 152 2.68 -1.18 3.95
C MET A 152 1.62 -0.06 3.99
N GLY A 153 1.53 0.68 5.10
CA GLY A 153 0.57 1.76 5.27
C GLY A 153 0.71 2.86 4.22
N GLY A 154 1.92 3.11 3.71
CA GLY A 154 2.13 4.03 2.59
C GLY A 154 1.42 3.57 1.31
N ALA A 155 1.58 2.29 0.96
CA ALA A 155 0.85 1.66 -0.15
C ALA A 155 -0.65 1.70 0.06
N ALA A 156 -1.15 1.40 1.27
CA ALA A 156 -2.57 1.50 1.59
C ALA A 156 -3.13 2.90 1.32
N HIS A 157 -2.41 3.96 1.71
CA HIS A 157 -2.81 5.33 1.43
C HIS A 157 -2.74 5.67 -0.07
N ALA A 158 -1.70 5.24 -0.78
CA ALA A 158 -1.58 5.44 -2.22
C ALA A 158 -2.74 4.80 -2.99
N ILE A 159 -3.07 3.54 -2.67
CA ILE A 159 -4.20 2.79 -3.25
C ILE A 159 -5.53 3.49 -2.93
N ALA A 160 -5.76 3.87 -1.68
CA ALA A 160 -7.00 4.54 -1.28
C ALA A 160 -7.17 5.91 -1.94
N LEU A 161 -6.07 6.67 -2.09
CA LEU A 161 -6.09 7.96 -2.78
C LEU A 161 -6.36 7.79 -4.26
N ALA A 162 -5.73 6.82 -4.93
CA ALA A 162 -6.00 6.50 -6.33
C ALA A 162 -7.47 6.10 -6.53
N GLU A 163 -8.01 5.21 -5.69
CA GLU A 163 -9.43 4.84 -5.72
C GLU A 163 -10.34 6.05 -5.52
N TRP A 164 -10.02 6.93 -4.56
CA TRP A 164 -10.80 8.14 -4.31
C TRP A 164 -10.80 9.09 -5.50
N ILE A 165 -9.64 9.33 -6.12
CA ILE A 165 -9.49 10.16 -7.33
C ILE A 165 -10.35 9.62 -8.48
N MET A 166 -10.25 8.31 -8.74
CA MET A 166 -11.00 7.65 -9.81
C MET A 166 -12.52 7.67 -9.54
N ALA A 167 -12.94 7.36 -8.30
CA ALA A 167 -14.34 7.37 -7.91
C ALA A 167 -14.96 8.78 -7.92
N ALA A 168 -14.18 9.81 -7.62
CA ALA A 168 -14.60 11.21 -7.71
C ALA A 168 -14.55 11.77 -9.14
N GLY A 169 -13.98 11.03 -10.11
CA GLY A 169 -13.88 11.46 -11.50
C GLY A 169 -13.04 12.72 -11.68
N LEU A 170 -11.99 12.92 -10.85
CA LEU A 170 -11.20 14.14 -10.91
C LEU A 170 -10.44 14.24 -12.24
N PRO A 171 -10.26 15.46 -12.79
CA PRO A 171 -9.57 15.67 -14.05
C PRO A 171 -8.04 15.58 -13.87
N LEU A 172 -7.55 14.38 -13.54
CA LEU A 172 -6.15 14.07 -13.29
C LEU A 172 -5.72 12.85 -14.11
N ARG A 173 -4.46 12.84 -14.53
CA ARG A 173 -3.76 11.65 -15.02
C ARG A 173 -2.90 11.11 -13.89
N ILE A 174 -3.25 9.97 -13.32
CA ILE A 174 -2.50 9.38 -12.20
C ILE A 174 -1.60 8.24 -12.66
N ASP A 175 -0.37 8.21 -12.13
CA ASP A 175 0.52 7.06 -12.10
C ASP A 175 0.76 6.69 -10.63
N MET A 176 0.11 5.62 -10.16
CA MET A 176 0.38 5.07 -8.83
C MET A 176 1.49 4.03 -8.92
N LEU A 177 2.49 4.12 -8.05
CA LEU A 177 3.61 3.19 -7.94
C LEU A 177 3.68 2.63 -6.51
N VAL A 178 3.64 1.31 -6.39
CA VAL A 178 3.77 0.62 -5.10
C VAL A 178 4.84 -0.46 -5.24
N PRO A 179 6.05 -0.23 -4.70
CA PRO A 179 7.01 -1.32 -4.48
C PRO A 179 6.51 -2.17 -3.31
N ALA A 180 6.02 -3.37 -3.63
CA ALA A 180 5.47 -4.32 -2.67
C ALA A 180 6.47 -5.44 -2.39
N VAL A 181 6.92 -5.53 -1.13
CA VAL A 181 7.96 -6.46 -0.69
C VAL A 181 7.66 -6.99 0.71
N GLU A 182 8.44 -7.96 1.15
CA GLU A 182 8.60 -8.30 2.57
C GLU A 182 10.07 -8.27 2.93
N ASN A 183 10.42 -7.53 3.98
CA ASN A 183 11.77 -7.51 4.52
C ASN A 183 11.89 -8.69 5.50
N ALA A 184 12.44 -9.79 5.01
CA ALA A 184 12.48 -11.07 5.69
C ALA A 184 13.91 -11.51 6.01
N VAL A 185 14.04 -12.37 7.02
CA VAL A 185 15.26 -13.13 7.26
C VAL A 185 15.22 -14.42 6.46
N GLY A 186 16.28 -14.69 5.71
CA GLY A 186 16.42 -15.89 4.90
C GLY A 186 17.84 -16.04 4.35
N PRO A 187 18.13 -17.15 3.66
CA PRO A 187 19.46 -17.39 3.07
C PRO A 187 19.87 -16.29 2.07
N ASP A 188 18.90 -15.70 1.38
CA ASP A 188 19.11 -14.65 0.37
C ASP A 188 18.93 -13.22 0.91
N ALA A 189 18.83 -13.04 2.24
CA ALA A 189 18.75 -11.71 2.84
C ALA A 189 19.97 -10.85 2.47
N PHE A 190 19.71 -9.60 2.11
CA PHE A 190 20.75 -8.58 2.02
C PHE A 190 21.29 -8.26 3.41
N ARG A 191 22.51 -7.73 3.47
CA ARG A 191 23.30 -7.63 4.71
C ARG A 191 23.85 -6.23 4.92
N PRO A 192 24.14 -5.83 6.16
CA PRO A 192 24.97 -4.67 6.42
C PRO A 192 26.32 -4.79 5.69
N GLY A 193 26.79 -3.68 5.11
CA GLY A 193 27.99 -3.59 4.28
C GLY A 193 27.78 -4.03 2.81
N GLU A 194 26.61 -4.56 2.42
CA GLU A 194 26.32 -4.77 1.00
C GLU A 194 26.17 -3.41 0.28
N VAL A 195 26.60 -3.36 -0.98
CA VAL A 195 26.43 -2.20 -1.85
C VAL A 195 25.41 -2.54 -2.92
N ILE A 196 24.22 -1.96 -2.82
CA ILE A 196 23.08 -2.24 -3.69
C ILE A 196 22.99 -1.17 -4.77
N ALA A 197 22.96 -1.60 -6.04
CA ALA A 197 22.70 -0.71 -7.17
C ALA A 197 21.24 -0.22 -7.13
N THR A 198 20.99 0.98 -7.66
CA THR A 198 19.64 1.55 -7.78
C THR A 198 19.29 1.82 -9.24
N ARG A 199 17.99 2.00 -9.52
CA ARG A 199 17.51 2.41 -10.84
C ARG A 199 18.13 3.73 -11.33
N ALA A 200 18.49 4.61 -10.41
CA ALA A 200 19.09 5.91 -10.74
C ALA A 200 20.57 5.80 -11.18
N GLY A 201 21.16 4.60 -11.18
CA GLY A 201 22.55 4.36 -11.54
C GLY A 201 23.55 4.69 -10.42
N ILE A 202 23.06 5.06 -9.23
CA ILE A 202 23.88 5.20 -8.02
C ILE A 202 23.84 3.91 -7.19
N SER A 203 24.88 3.69 -6.39
CA SER A 203 24.95 2.56 -5.46
C SER A 203 24.78 3.05 -4.03
N VAL A 204 24.16 2.23 -3.18
CA VAL A 204 23.88 2.52 -1.77
C VAL A 204 24.53 1.45 -0.91
N GLU A 205 25.45 1.85 -0.04
CA GLU A 205 25.95 0.98 1.02
C GLU A 205 24.88 0.82 2.11
N ILE A 206 24.63 -0.42 2.51
CA ILE A 206 23.62 -0.74 3.51
C ILE A 206 24.27 -0.71 4.89
N ASP A 207 24.01 0.34 5.65
CA ASP A 207 24.39 0.37 7.07
C ASP A 207 23.42 -0.46 7.94
N ASN A 208 22.13 -0.41 7.60
CA ASN A 208 21.07 -1.03 8.39
C ASN A 208 19.94 -1.57 7.49
N THR A 209 19.65 -2.88 7.58
CA THR A 209 18.61 -3.55 6.79
C THR A 209 17.18 -3.22 7.25
N ASP A 210 17.01 -2.59 8.41
CA ASP A 210 15.75 -2.04 8.94
C ASP A 210 15.44 -0.61 8.41
N ALA A 211 16.32 -0.11 7.52
CA ALA A 211 16.09 1.12 6.77
C ALA A 211 15.62 0.83 5.33
N GLU A 212 15.03 -0.34 5.08
CA GLU A 212 14.67 -0.85 3.75
C GLU A 212 13.64 0.01 3.01
N GLY A 213 12.74 0.68 3.74
CA GLY A 213 11.64 1.43 3.15
C GLY A 213 12.06 2.58 2.25
N ARG A 214 13.30 3.07 2.38
CA ARG A 214 13.87 4.11 1.50
C ARG A 214 14.64 3.54 0.31
N LEU A 215 14.96 2.24 0.34
CA LEU A 215 15.63 1.54 -0.76
C LEU A 215 14.63 1.13 -1.84
N VAL A 216 13.43 0.75 -1.44
CA VAL A 216 12.35 0.29 -2.32
C VAL A 216 11.67 1.41 -3.10
#